data_AF-A0A4Y3R6L9-F1
#
_entry.id   AF-A0A4Y3R6L9-F1
#
_cell.length_a   1.000
_cell.length_b   1.000
_cell.length_c   1.000
_cell.angle_alpha   90.00
_cell.angle_beta   90.00
_cell.angle_gamma   90.00
#
_symmetry.space_group_name_H-M   'P 1'
#
loop_
_entity.id
_entity.type
_entity.pdbx_description
1 polymer ?
#
loop_
_entity_poly.entity_id
_entity_poly.type
_entity_poly.pdbx_seq_one_letter_code
_entity_poly.pdbx_strand_id
1 'polypeptide(L)'
;MTDGSLSPLPYDDPDFWGFWYFDEFCEYKEYGSGSAEAFDEAREAAEGAGPRGGAGDDRVVYDAGGGRAVLVEAGPFELTLSLLDPGSAEPLQLGWDDQAHPTPYGLHWREADVLCRAAALADPRAAYPGPHLALLSRFAPVCDEADAATALPLLREAFAGLPGLDAYQRLVYASLADLRASGIRWVRDEDTGHRYPDEWFPDEDESGDGDGRGAGGGAGEAAVGLPYAHDPDREHFPSGSLGSLRSPEYPDFPFDALAGTVEQARLRCAETARQPWAAAEAVRAAAHAFGRDGTAARRAELRAAVRDRGCTDAAVLDALAPEAGTLRALVMTELLLGVEPGVLLRAHTGPAPRPLRSYGARLVLPAQQRGGPPLAALNERLRRAGSGGVTHGPARYHLPDGTWREEIDLRLLDDWRTGIEQARAVVRECGTHAEVTVRRRGEALTLHLP
;
A
#
# COMPACT_ATOMS: atom_id res chain seq x y z
N MET A 1 -21.30 22.30 -11.56
CA MET A 1 -21.20 20.83 -11.72
C MET A 1 -20.80 20.58 -13.16
N THR A 2 -19.50 20.60 -13.40
CA THR A 2 -18.90 20.31 -14.71
C THR A 2 -19.24 18.87 -15.09
N ASP A 3 -19.64 18.70 -16.34
CA ASP A 3 -19.81 17.42 -17.04
C ASP A 3 -18.42 16.77 -17.21
N GLY A 4 -17.85 16.36 -16.08
CA GLY A 4 -16.53 15.75 -15.98
C GLY A 4 -16.74 14.25 -16.11
N SER A 5 -16.61 13.73 -17.33
CA SER A 5 -16.42 12.29 -17.49
C SER A 5 -15.20 11.92 -16.65
N LEU A 6 -15.43 11.23 -15.54
CA LEU A 6 -14.37 10.61 -14.76
C LEU A 6 -13.57 9.78 -15.74
N SER A 7 -12.30 10.13 -15.96
CA SER A 7 -11.42 9.28 -16.76
C SER A 7 -11.39 7.94 -16.04
N PRO A 8 -11.78 6.83 -16.70
CA PRO A 8 -11.68 5.53 -16.06
C PRO A 8 -10.22 5.30 -15.70
N LEU A 9 -9.96 4.83 -14.48
CA LEU A 9 -8.63 4.44 -14.04
C LEU A 9 -7.93 3.64 -15.16
N PRO A 10 -6.69 4.00 -15.54
CA PRO A 10 -5.95 3.29 -16.58
C PRO A 10 -5.41 1.96 -16.00
N TYR A 11 -6.32 1.01 -15.79
CA TYR A 11 -6.06 -0.26 -15.12
C TYR A 11 -4.91 -1.06 -15.74
N ASP A 12 -4.74 -0.94 -17.04
CA ASP A 12 -3.80 -1.72 -17.85
C ASP A 12 -2.52 -0.95 -18.21
N ASP A 13 -2.36 0.28 -17.72
CA ASP A 13 -1.22 1.15 -18.06
C ASP A 13 -0.05 0.93 -17.09
N PRO A 14 1.02 0.23 -17.50
CA PRO A 14 2.17 -0.02 -16.64
C PRO A 14 2.89 1.28 -16.23
N ASP A 15 2.84 2.34 -17.05
CA ASP A 15 3.53 3.59 -16.77
C ASP A 15 2.78 4.38 -15.70
N PHE A 16 1.44 4.34 -15.71
CA PHE A 16 0.60 4.88 -14.64
C PHE A 16 0.90 4.19 -13.30
N TRP A 17 0.81 2.86 -13.24
CA TRP A 17 1.06 2.14 -11.97
C TRP A 17 2.51 2.23 -11.54
N GLY A 18 3.43 2.31 -12.50
CA GLY A 18 4.80 2.72 -12.28
C GLY A 18 4.82 4.04 -11.52
N PHE A 19 4.29 5.12 -12.09
CA PHE A 19 4.32 6.49 -11.54
C PHE A 19 3.71 6.57 -10.12
N TRP A 20 2.52 6.02 -9.92
CA TRP A 20 1.80 6.08 -8.63
C TRP A 20 2.44 5.26 -7.50
N TYR A 21 3.36 4.37 -7.84
CA TYR A 21 4.15 3.55 -6.91
C TYR A 21 5.65 3.64 -7.22
N PHE A 22 6.06 4.74 -7.87
CA PHE A 22 7.43 4.91 -8.28
C PHE A 22 8.24 5.27 -7.05
N ASP A 23 9.42 4.67 -6.95
CA ASP A 23 10.40 5.05 -5.95
C ASP A 23 11.15 6.29 -6.45
N GLU A 24 10.47 7.43 -6.59
CA GLU A 24 11.06 8.67 -7.15
C GLU A 24 12.24 9.20 -6.32
N PHE A 25 12.34 8.79 -5.05
CA PHE A 25 13.54 8.98 -4.22
C PHE A 25 14.81 8.30 -4.77
N CYS A 26 14.70 7.35 -5.70
CA CYS A 26 15.85 6.70 -6.35
C CYS A 26 16.35 7.42 -7.61
N GLU A 27 15.49 8.12 -8.36
CA GLU A 27 15.89 8.80 -9.61
C GLU A 27 16.23 10.28 -9.41
N TYR A 28 15.84 10.88 -8.28
CA TYR A 28 16.23 12.26 -7.94
C TYR A 28 17.74 12.47 -7.87
N LYS A 29 18.55 11.42 -7.70
CA LYS A 29 20.02 11.54 -7.71
C LYS A 29 20.64 11.73 -9.08
N GLU A 30 19.90 11.57 -10.19
CA GLU A 30 20.38 12.08 -11.48
C GLU A 30 20.31 13.63 -11.56
N TYR A 31 19.48 14.27 -10.73
CA TYR A 31 19.55 15.71 -10.44
C TYR A 31 20.44 15.96 -9.22
N GLY A 32 21.75 15.81 -9.41
CA GLY A 32 22.79 16.46 -8.59
C GLY A 32 22.71 16.24 -7.07
N SER A 33 23.68 15.53 -6.52
CA SER A 33 23.93 15.52 -5.09
C SER A 33 23.99 16.95 -4.49
N GLY A 34 22.99 17.32 -3.67
CA GLY A 34 23.15 18.25 -2.55
C GLY A 34 22.50 19.63 -2.68
N SER A 35 21.34 19.80 -2.04
CA SER A 35 20.90 20.94 -1.20
C SER A 35 19.36 21.02 -1.20
N ALA A 36 18.77 21.61 -0.15
CA ALA A 36 17.33 21.95 -0.12
C ALA A 36 16.93 22.88 -1.29
N GLU A 37 17.88 23.68 -1.80
CA GLU A 37 17.67 24.56 -2.95
C GLU A 37 17.45 23.77 -4.25
N ALA A 38 18.10 22.61 -4.44
CA ALA A 38 17.85 21.73 -5.58
C ALA A 38 16.47 21.04 -5.51
N PHE A 39 15.96 20.81 -4.29
CA PHE A 39 14.60 20.31 -4.07
C PHE A 39 13.57 21.39 -4.41
N ASP A 40 13.79 22.63 -3.96
CA ASP A 40 12.90 23.76 -4.31
C ASP A 40 12.93 24.07 -5.82
N GLU A 41 14.10 24.07 -6.47
CA GLU A 41 14.19 24.27 -7.92
C GLU A 41 13.50 23.16 -8.72
N ALA A 42 13.64 21.90 -8.29
CA ALA A 42 12.96 20.77 -8.95
C ALA A 42 11.45 20.76 -8.66
N ARG A 43 11.02 21.19 -7.47
CA ARG A 43 9.61 21.43 -7.14
C ARG A 43 9.02 22.53 -8.01
N GLU A 44 9.69 23.68 -8.12
CA GLU A 44 9.27 24.78 -8.98
C GLU A 44 9.26 24.38 -10.47
N ALA A 45 10.24 23.56 -10.90
CA ALA A 45 10.27 23.02 -12.25
C ALA A 45 9.13 22.02 -12.52
N ALA A 46 8.79 21.17 -11.56
CA ALA A 46 7.68 20.22 -11.66
C ALA A 46 6.31 20.93 -11.62
N GLU A 47 6.16 21.94 -10.75
CA GLU A 47 4.99 22.83 -10.73
C GLU A 47 4.85 23.62 -12.03
N GLY A 48 5.96 23.98 -12.68
CA GLY A 48 5.99 24.66 -13.98
C GLY A 48 5.83 23.74 -15.20
N ALA A 49 6.16 22.45 -15.10
CA ALA A 49 6.07 21.49 -16.19
C ALA A 49 4.63 21.06 -16.51
N GLY A 50 3.70 21.29 -15.57
CA GLY A 50 2.37 20.72 -15.61
C GLY A 50 2.41 19.19 -15.46
N PRO A 51 1.32 18.56 -14.99
CA PRO A 51 1.26 17.11 -14.94
C PRO A 51 1.52 16.49 -16.32
N ARG A 52 2.18 15.33 -16.34
CA ARG A 52 2.30 14.52 -17.56
C ARG A 52 0.94 13.91 -17.89
N GLY A 53 0.13 14.65 -18.63
CA GLY A 53 -1.22 14.23 -19.01
C GLY A 53 -2.17 15.40 -18.90
N GLY A 54 -3.25 15.41 -19.66
CA GLY A 54 -4.25 16.46 -19.51
C GLY A 54 -4.77 16.50 -18.06
N ALA A 55 -5.39 17.61 -17.67
CA ALA A 55 -5.92 17.89 -16.32
C ALA A 55 -6.97 16.87 -15.74
N GLY A 56 -7.02 15.64 -16.24
CA GLY A 56 -7.86 14.54 -15.77
C GLY A 56 -7.16 13.18 -15.60
N ASP A 57 -5.87 13.02 -15.90
CA ASP A 57 -5.17 11.72 -15.78
C ASP A 57 -4.56 11.47 -14.38
N ASP A 58 -4.47 12.50 -13.53
CA ASP A 58 -3.89 12.41 -12.18
C ASP A 58 -4.94 12.29 -11.07
N ARG A 59 -6.20 12.00 -11.44
CA ARG A 59 -7.34 12.02 -10.52
C ARG A 59 -8.18 10.76 -10.63
N VAL A 60 -8.56 10.22 -9.49
CA VAL A 60 -9.40 9.03 -9.37
C VAL A 60 -10.58 9.35 -8.47
N VAL A 61 -11.80 9.15 -8.97
CA VAL A 61 -13.02 9.40 -8.20
C VAL A 61 -13.78 8.11 -7.97
N TYR A 62 -14.13 7.87 -6.71
CA TYR A 62 -14.92 6.74 -6.24
C TYR A 62 -16.33 7.25 -5.89
N ASP A 63 -17.24 7.16 -6.86
CA ASP A 63 -18.63 7.57 -6.65
C ASP A 63 -19.34 6.63 -5.66
N ALA A 64 -19.65 7.15 -4.48
CA ALA A 64 -20.37 6.44 -3.45
C ALA A 64 -21.89 6.50 -3.66
N GLY A 65 -22.39 7.44 -4.47
CA GLY A 65 -23.81 7.75 -4.65
C GLY A 65 -24.27 8.97 -3.86
N GLY A 66 -25.47 9.47 -4.19
CA GLY A 66 -26.07 10.63 -3.49
C GLY A 66 -25.30 11.95 -3.67
N GLY A 67 -24.47 12.05 -4.71
CA GLY A 67 -23.59 13.19 -4.95
C GLY A 67 -22.31 13.19 -4.09
N ARG A 68 -22.05 12.11 -3.33
CA ARG A 68 -20.84 11.94 -2.53
C ARG A 68 -19.83 11.05 -3.24
N ALA A 69 -18.55 11.40 -3.11
CA ALA A 69 -17.47 10.59 -3.65
C ALA A 69 -16.18 10.75 -2.84
N VAL A 70 -15.28 9.80 -3.02
CA VAL A 70 -13.87 9.94 -2.61
C VAL A 70 -13.05 10.34 -3.83
N LEU A 71 -12.12 11.27 -3.67
CA LEU A 71 -11.20 11.74 -4.70
C LEU A 71 -9.77 11.43 -4.24
N VAL A 72 -8.99 10.82 -5.12
CA VAL A 72 -7.54 10.71 -4.97
C VAL A 72 -6.89 11.51 -6.08
N GLU A 73 -5.97 12.39 -5.74
CA GLU A 73 -5.20 13.20 -6.71
C GLU A 73 -3.71 12.92 -6.55
N ALA A 74 -3.01 12.72 -7.66
CA ALA A 74 -1.55 12.72 -7.70
C ALA A 74 -1.03 14.13 -7.99
N GLY A 75 -0.22 14.63 -7.07
CA GLY A 75 0.66 15.77 -7.28
C GLY A 75 2.09 15.31 -7.59
N PRO A 76 3.02 16.25 -7.85
CA PRO A 76 4.41 15.93 -8.17
C PRO A 76 5.15 15.15 -7.08
N PHE A 77 4.75 15.28 -5.82
CA PHE A 77 5.44 14.65 -4.68
C PHE A 77 4.49 14.03 -3.65
N GLU A 78 3.19 14.04 -3.90
CA GLU A 78 2.21 13.56 -2.94
C GLU A 78 0.97 12.99 -3.61
N LEU A 79 0.30 12.09 -2.92
CA LEU A 79 -1.07 11.69 -3.22
C LEU A 79 -1.99 12.31 -2.19
N THR A 80 -3.04 13.01 -2.59
CA THR A 80 -4.04 13.52 -1.65
C THR A 80 -5.30 12.66 -1.70
N LEU A 81 -5.93 12.47 -0.54
CA LEU A 81 -7.23 11.84 -0.39
C LEU A 81 -8.22 12.88 0.11
N SER A 82 -9.33 13.04 -0.60
CA SER A 82 -10.37 14.03 -0.27
C SER A 82 -11.78 13.48 -0.45
N LEU A 83 -12.76 14.10 0.21
CA LEU A 83 -14.18 13.87 -0.01
C LEU A 83 -14.77 14.95 -0.90
N LEU A 84 -15.59 14.51 -1.85
CA LEU A 84 -16.53 15.36 -2.56
C LEU A 84 -17.88 15.21 -1.85
N ASP A 85 -18.28 16.23 -1.10
CA ASP A 85 -19.59 16.25 -0.42
C ASP A 85 -20.49 17.36 -1.01
N PRO A 86 -21.77 17.09 -1.29
CA PRO A 86 -22.70 18.08 -1.84
C PRO A 86 -22.89 19.35 -0.97
N GLY A 87 -22.62 19.24 0.33
CA GLY A 87 -22.68 20.34 1.28
C GLY A 87 -21.44 21.22 1.30
N SER A 88 -20.36 20.83 0.59
CA SER A 88 -19.11 21.57 0.52
C SER A 88 -18.87 22.16 -0.87
N ALA A 89 -18.34 23.39 -0.92
CA ALA A 89 -17.91 24.02 -2.16
C ALA A 89 -16.54 23.50 -2.64
N GLU A 90 -15.73 22.99 -1.72
CA GLU A 90 -14.36 22.51 -1.97
C GLU A 90 -14.20 21.05 -1.47
N PRO A 91 -13.30 20.26 -2.07
CA PRO A 91 -12.98 18.92 -1.57
C PRO A 91 -12.49 18.98 -0.11
N LEU A 92 -12.99 18.08 0.74
CA LEU A 92 -12.61 18.00 2.15
C LEU A 92 -11.48 16.99 2.32
N GLN A 93 -10.28 17.44 2.63
CA GLN A 93 -9.10 16.58 2.73
C GLN A 93 -9.21 15.58 3.90
N LEU A 94 -8.84 14.33 3.64
CA LEU A 94 -8.74 13.23 4.61
C LEU A 94 -7.29 12.86 4.95
N GLY A 95 -6.35 13.10 4.04
CA GLY A 95 -4.92 12.87 4.25
C GLY A 95 -4.10 13.05 2.99
N TRP A 96 -2.78 12.95 3.11
CA TRP A 96 -1.84 12.97 2.00
C TRP A 96 -0.69 11.99 2.22
N ASP A 97 -0.18 11.40 1.15
CA ASP A 97 0.97 10.49 1.16
C ASP A 97 2.11 11.13 0.37
N ASP A 98 3.12 11.63 1.08
CA ASP A 98 4.29 12.31 0.52
C ASP A 98 5.44 11.35 0.16
N GLN A 99 5.19 10.04 0.23
CA GLN A 99 6.15 8.94 0.06
C GLN A 99 7.33 8.90 1.06
N ALA A 100 7.57 9.97 1.82
CA ALA A 100 8.59 10.06 2.86
C ALA A 100 8.07 9.52 4.20
N HIS A 101 6.80 9.78 4.50
CA HIS A 101 6.07 9.34 5.68
C HIS A 101 4.94 8.40 5.23
N PRO A 102 5.26 7.14 4.90
CA PRO A 102 4.27 6.23 4.33
C PRO A 102 3.12 5.97 5.32
N THR A 103 1.91 5.82 4.77
CA THR A 103 0.63 5.48 5.45
C THR A 103 -0.09 6.61 6.20
N PRO A 104 -0.53 7.68 5.53
CA PRO A 104 -1.48 8.61 6.13
C PRO A 104 -2.73 7.87 6.59
N TYR A 105 -3.05 7.95 7.87
CA TYR A 105 -4.26 7.33 8.41
C TYR A 105 -5.47 8.25 8.17
N GLY A 106 -6.05 8.17 6.96
CA GLY A 106 -7.27 8.89 6.58
C GLY A 106 -8.52 8.00 6.62
N LEU A 107 -8.37 6.71 6.31
CA LEU A 107 -9.45 5.72 6.28
C LEU A 107 -9.18 4.57 7.26
N HIS A 108 -10.23 3.99 7.80
CA HIS A 108 -10.16 2.62 8.30
C HIS A 108 -10.13 1.64 7.13
N TRP A 109 -9.48 0.48 7.33
CA TRP A 109 -9.50 -0.63 6.37
C TRP A 109 -10.91 -0.95 5.86
N ARG A 110 -11.89 -1.05 6.77
CA ARG A 110 -13.29 -1.36 6.41
C ARG A 110 -13.97 -0.29 5.57
N GLU A 111 -13.55 0.97 5.67
CA GLU A 111 -14.07 2.07 4.86
C GLU A 111 -13.50 1.97 3.44
N ALA A 112 -12.20 1.74 3.31
CA ALA A 112 -11.56 1.48 2.02
C ALA A 112 -12.15 0.23 1.32
N ASP A 113 -12.31 -0.89 2.04
CA ASP A 113 -12.90 -2.13 1.51
C ASP A 113 -14.29 -1.89 0.91
N VAL A 114 -15.18 -1.18 1.62
CA VAL A 114 -16.53 -0.94 1.09
C VAL A 114 -16.55 0.06 -0.07
N LEU A 115 -15.71 1.09 -0.05
CA LEU A 115 -15.56 2.03 -1.16
C LEU A 115 -15.08 1.30 -2.42
N CYS A 116 -14.08 0.44 -2.31
CA CYS A 116 -13.59 -0.36 -3.44
C CYS A 116 -14.64 -1.36 -3.94
N ARG A 117 -15.40 -2.01 -3.05
CA ARG A 117 -16.51 -2.90 -3.45
C ARG A 117 -17.60 -2.14 -4.21
N ALA A 118 -17.97 -0.96 -3.75
CA ALA A 118 -18.95 -0.10 -4.41
C ALA A 118 -18.45 0.36 -5.79
N ALA A 119 -17.16 0.72 -5.91
CA ALA A 119 -16.53 1.07 -7.19
C ALA A 119 -16.50 -0.12 -8.16
N ALA A 120 -16.21 -1.33 -7.67
CA ALA A 120 -16.20 -2.55 -8.47
C ALA A 120 -17.58 -2.94 -9.01
N LEU A 121 -18.65 -2.62 -8.29
CA LEU A 121 -20.03 -2.77 -8.78
C LEU A 121 -20.39 -1.70 -9.82
N ALA A 122 -19.77 -0.51 -9.74
CA ALA A 122 -19.99 0.59 -10.67
C ALA A 122 -19.29 0.37 -12.02
N ASP A 123 -18.11 -0.21 -11.98
CA ASP A 123 -17.24 -0.42 -13.13
C ASP A 123 -16.74 -1.88 -13.15
N PRO A 124 -17.22 -2.74 -14.07
CA PRO A 124 -16.74 -4.12 -14.17
C PRO A 124 -15.23 -4.25 -14.44
N ARG A 125 -14.59 -3.21 -15.00
CA ARG A 125 -13.13 -3.16 -15.19
C ARG A 125 -12.40 -2.94 -13.86
N ALA A 126 -13.06 -2.36 -12.87
CA ALA A 126 -12.62 -2.25 -11.49
C ALA A 126 -12.72 -3.61 -10.76
N ALA A 127 -11.88 -4.57 -11.14
CA ALA A 127 -11.78 -5.82 -10.40
C ALA A 127 -11.50 -5.57 -8.91
N TYR A 128 -12.18 -6.31 -8.03
CA TYR A 128 -11.92 -6.28 -6.59
C TYR A 128 -11.67 -7.70 -6.03
N PRO A 129 -10.55 -7.94 -5.30
CA PRO A 129 -9.44 -7.00 -5.09
C PRO A 129 -8.73 -6.62 -6.39
N GLY A 130 -8.09 -5.44 -6.42
CA GLY A 130 -7.46 -4.92 -7.64
C GLY A 130 -6.99 -3.47 -7.52
N PRO A 131 -6.80 -2.77 -8.65
CA PRO A 131 -6.34 -1.38 -8.76
C PRO A 131 -6.83 -0.40 -7.70
N HIS A 132 -8.15 -0.36 -7.50
CA HIS A 132 -8.79 0.52 -6.53
C HIS A 132 -8.31 0.28 -5.10
N LEU A 133 -8.13 -1.00 -4.75
CA LEU A 133 -7.69 -1.39 -3.43
C LEU A 133 -6.23 -1.04 -3.22
N ALA A 134 -5.38 -1.27 -4.21
CA ALA A 134 -3.99 -0.86 -4.13
C ALA A 134 -3.91 0.65 -3.81
N LEU A 135 -4.65 1.47 -4.56
CA LEU A 135 -4.61 2.93 -4.38
C LEU A 135 -5.14 3.40 -3.02
N LEU A 136 -6.33 2.96 -2.61
CA LEU A 136 -6.89 3.37 -1.32
C LEU A 136 -6.15 2.77 -0.11
N SER A 137 -5.43 1.65 -0.28
CA SER A 137 -4.69 1.03 0.83
C SER A 137 -3.59 1.91 1.41
N ARG A 138 -3.08 2.87 0.62
CA ARG A 138 -2.10 3.87 1.06
C ARG A 138 -2.64 4.74 2.21
N PHE A 139 -3.96 4.96 2.22
CA PHE A 139 -4.64 5.80 3.22
C PHE A 139 -5.37 4.98 4.30
N ALA A 140 -5.30 3.65 4.21
CA ALA A 140 -6.12 2.72 5.00
C ALA A 140 -5.27 1.63 5.67
N PRO A 141 -4.44 2.00 6.67
CA PRO A 141 -3.55 1.05 7.32
C PRO A 141 -4.31 -0.08 8.00
N VAL A 142 -3.68 -1.26 7.97
CA VAL A 142 -4.05 -2.46 8.68
C VAL A 142 -3.56 -2.34 10.12
N CYS A 143 -4.51 -2.14 11.04
CA CYS A 143 -4.21 -1.75 12.41
C CYS A 143 -4.19 -2.94 13.38
N ASP A 144 -4.99 -3.98 13.13
CA ASP A 144 -5.14 -5.12 14.02
C ASP A 144 -5.24 -6.48 13.29
N GLU A 145 -5.27 -7.57 14.05
CA GLU A 145 -5.34 -8.92 13.47
C GLU A 145 -6.62 -9.17 12.67
N ALA A 146 -7.74 -8.55 13.05
CA ALA A 146 -9.01 -8.74 12.35
C ALA A 146 -8.97 -8.09 10.96
N ASP A 147 -8.43 -6.87 10.88
CA ASP A 147 -8.14 -6.20 9.62
C ASP A 147 -7.16 -7.04 8.81
N ALA A 148 -6.04 -7.47 9.39
CA ALA A 148 -5.00 -8.20 8.67
C ALA A 148 -5.44 -9.54 8.09
N ALA A 149 -6.32 -10.27 8.79
CA ALA A 149 -6.90 -11.52 8.30
C ALA A 149 -7.74 -11.35 7.03
N THR A 150 -8.20 -10.12 6.74
CA THR A 150 -8.98 -9.81 5.54
C THR A 150 -8.14 -9.02 4.53
N ALA A 151 -7.40 -8.03 5.00
CA ALA A 151 -6.69 -7.05 4.19
C ALA A 151 -5.50 -7.64 3.45
N LEU A 152 -4.60 -8.33 4.14
CA LEU A 152 -3.35 -8.77 3.54
C LEU A 152 -3.53 -9.77 2.39
N PRO A 153 -4.45 -10.75 2.45
CA PRO A 153 -4.75 -11.59 1.30
C PRO A 153 -5.25 -10.77 0.09
N LEU A 154 -6.14 -9.80 0.33
CA LEU A 154 -6.70 -8.95 -0.72
C LEU A 154 -5.66 -8.00 -1.32
N LEU A 155 -4.82 -7.38 -0.49
CA LEU A 155 -3.74 -6.50 -0.93
C LEU A 155 -2.71 -7.28 -1.77
N ARG A 156 -2.32 -8.47 -1.33
CA ARG A 156 -1.41 -9.34 -2.11
C ARG A 156 -2.00 -9.69 -3.48
N GLU A 157 -3.29 -10.02 -3.55
CA GLU A 157 -3.98 -10.28 -4.83
C GLU A 157 -4.07 -9.03 -5.69
N ALA A 158 -4.40 -7.87 -5.11
CA ALA A 158 -4.45 -6.59 -5.81
C ALA A 158 -3.09 -6.22 -6.43
N PHE A 159 -2.02 -6.20 -5.63
CA PHE A 159 -0.67 -5.87 -6.09
C PHE A 159 -0.10 -6.91 -7.06
N ALA A 160 -0.47 -8.19 -6.93
CA ALA A 160 -0.06 -9.21 -7.91
C ALA A 160 -0.67 -8.98 -9.30
N GLY A 161 -1.84 -8.34 -9.38
CA GLY A 161 -2.54 -8.04 -10.63
C GLY A 161 -2.10 -6.75 -11.34
N LEU A 162 -1.39 -5.84 -10.66
CA LEU A 162 -1.02 -4.54 -11.24
C LEU A 162 0.06 -4.69 -12.33
N PRO A 163 -0.05 -4.01 -13.48
CA PRO A 163 1.05 -3.94 -14.44
C PRO A 163 2.16 -2.99 -13.93
N GLY A 164 3.32 -2.98 -14.59
CA GLY A 164 4.41 -2.03 -14.29
C GLY A 164 5.25 -2.35 -13.04
N LEU A 165 4.71 -3.07 -12.06
CA LEU A 165 5.43 -3.36 -10.81
C LEU A 165 6.34 -4.60 -10.91
N ASP A 166 7.55 -4.50 -10.35
CA ASP A 166 8.44 -5.66 -10.17
C ASP A 166 8.09 -6.49 -8.91
N ALA A 167 8.78 -7.62 -8.73
CA ALA A 167 8.50 -8.55 -7.64
C ALA A 167 8.73 -7.92 -6.25
N TYR A 168 9.76 -7.07 -6.11
CA TYR A 168 10.05 -6.36 -4.87
C TYR A 168 8.95 -5.35 -4.54
N GLN A 169 8.55 -4.51 -5.50
CA GLN A 169 7.49 -3.51 -5.31
C GLN A 169 6.17 -4.16 -4.88
N ARG A 170 5.77 -5.26 -5.54
CA ARG A 170 4.54 -5.98 -5.19
C ARG A 170 4.54 -6.46 -3.74
N LEU A 171 5.69 -6.93 -3.25
CA LEU A 171 5.83 -7.40 -1.88
C LEU A 171 5.88 -6.26 -0.87
N VAL A 172 6.64 -5.20 -1.17
CA VAL A 172 6.76 -4.02 -0.29
C VAL A 172 5.43 -3.31 -0.16
N TYR A 173 4.83 -2.87 -1.26
CA TYR A 173 3.64 -2.03 -1.23
C TYR A 173 2.43 -2.75 -0.64
N ALA A 174 2.28 -4.06 -0.90
CA ALA A 174 1.24 -4.86 -0.24
C ALA A 174 1.43 -4.97 1.29
N SER A 175 2.62 -4.68 1.80
CA SER A 175 2.98 -4.79 3.22
C SER A 175 3.12 -3.44 3.92
N LEU A 176 3.27 -2.33 3.18
CA LEU A 176 3.41 -1.00 3.77
C LEU A 176 2.18 -0.60 4.60
N ALA A 177 0.98 -1.06 4.20
CA ALA A 177 -0.23 -0.83 4.98
C ALA A 177 -0.24 -1.56 6.35
N ASP A 178 0.62 -2.56 6.59
CA ASP A 178 0.60 -3.36 7.82
C ASP A 178 1.36 -2.71 8.97
N LEU A 179 0.65 -1.90 9.77
CA LEU A 179 1.24 -1.17 10.88
C LEU A 179 1.35 -1.98 12.18
N ARG A 180 0.86 -3.22 12.22
CA ARG A 180 0.97 -4.08 13.41
C ARG A 180 2.42 -4.34 13.80
N ALA A 181 3.29 -4.42 12.79
CA ALA A 181 4.72 -4.62 12.97
C ALA A 181 5.41 -3.41 13.61
N SER A 182 4.91 -2.21 13.34
CA SER A 182 5.41 -0.92 13.84
C SER A 182 5.19 -0.76 15.34
N GLY A 183 4.34 -1.61 15.93
CA GLY A 183 4.05 -1.61 17.36
C GLY A 183 3.11 -0.49 17.80
N ILE A 184 2.65 0.35 16.87
CA ILE A 184 1.72 1.45 17.13
C ILE A 184 0.51 0.92 17.89
N ARG A 185 0.24 1.52 19.05
CA ARG A 185 -0.97 1.24 19.81
C ARG A 185 -2.10 2.10 19.28
N TRP A 186 -3.25 1.49 19.03
CA TRP A 186 -4.45 2.19 18.58
C TRP A 186 -5.40 2.40 19.74
N VAL A 187 -5.74 3.65 20.03
CA VAL A 187 -6.80 4.03 20.96
C VAL A 187 -8.09 4.11 20.19
N ARG A 188 -9.19 3.72 20.84
CA ARG A 188 -10.53 3.96 20.32
C ARG A 188 -11.13 5.15 21.06
N ASP A 189 -11.55 6.14 20.32
CA ASP A 189 -12.37 7.23 20.82
C ASP A 189 -13.74 6.70 21.27
N GLU A 190 -14.17 7.01 22.49
CA GLU A 190 -15.43 6.48 23.03
C GLU A 190 -16.65 7.16 22.41
N ASP A 191 -16.55 8.46 22.07
CA ASP A 191 -17.66 9.26 21.58
C ASP A 191 -17.97 8.99 20.10
N THR A 192 -16.92 8.92 19.28
CA THR A 192 -17.03 8.70 17.83
C THR A 192 -16.84 7.24 17.42
N GLY A 193 -16.23 6.42 18.30
CA GLY A 193 -15.89 5.03 18.02
C GLY A 193 -14.72 4.85 17.06
N HIS A 194 -14.11 5.94 16.56
CA HIS A 194 -12.95 5.95 15.67
C HIS A 194 -11.70 5.47 16.40
N ARG A 195 -10.71 5.02 15.65
CA ARG A 195 -9.39 4.75 16.23
C ARG A 195 -8.41 5.85 15.84
N TYR A 196 -7.38 6.02 16.66
CA TYR A 196 -6.23 6.87 16.38
C TYR A 196 -5.01 6.28 17.10
N PRO A 197 -3.78 6.56 16.65
CA PRO A 197 -2.58 6.09 17.34
C PRO A 197 -2.43 6.76 18.72
N ASP A 198 -2.10 5.99 19.76
CA ASP A 198 -1.94 6.46 21.16
C ASP A 198 -0.71 7.35 21.36
N GLU A 199 0.37 7.07 20.62
CA GLU A 199 1.63 7.80 20.69
C GLU A 199 1.89 8.47 19.34
N TRP A 200 1.34 9.68 19.21
CA TRP A 200 1.94 10.70 18.36
C TRP A 200 3.25 11.10 19.03
N PHE A 201 4.40 10.93 18.36
CA PHE A 201 5.58 11.71 18.74
C PHE A 201 5.35 13.08 18.10
N PRO A 202 4.90 14.12 18.83
CA PRO A 202 5.09 15.46 18.33
C PRO A 202 6.60 15.63 18.14
N ASP A 203 6.98 16.27 17.05
CA ASP A 203 8.36 16.65 16.77
C ASP A 203 9.04 17.15 18.04
N GLU A 204 10.29 16.71 18.25
CA GLU A 204 11.18 17.25 19.28
C GLU A 204 11.55 18.71 18.94
N ASP A 205 10.55 19.60 18.85
CA ASP A 205 10.73 21.04 18.72
C ASP A 205 10.29 21.73 20.02
N GLU A 206 10.82 21.28 21.17
CA GLU A 206 10.94 22.11 22.37
C GLU A 206 12.27 21.84 23.10
N SER A 207 13.37 22.36 22.55
CA SER A 207 14.42 23.09 23.29
C SER A 207 15.49 23.52 22.28
N GLY A 208 15.38 24.70 21.68
CA GLY A 208 15.58 25.96 22.38
C GLY A 208 17.05 26.36 22.28
N ASP A 209 17.31 27.49 21.62
CA ASP A 209 18.59 28.18 21.66
C ASP A 209 19.17 28.18 23.09
N GLY A 210 20.29 27.50 23.30
CA GLY A 210 20.84 27.33 24.65
C GLY A 210 22.18 26.58 24.69
N ASP A 211 23.24 27.24 24.24
CA ASP A 211 24.59 27.22 24.80
C ASP A 211 25.08 25.92 25.49
N GLY A 212 25.90 25.13 24.77
CA GLY A 212 27.16 24.58 25.29
C GLY A 212 27.16 23.56 26.46
N ARG A 213 27.66 22.36 26.14
CA ARG A 213 28.36 21.39 27.01
C ARG A 213 27.53 20.62 28.06
N GLY A 214 27.33 19.33 27.79
CA GLY A 214 27.11 18.26 28.78
C GLY A 214 26.88 16.94 28.05
N ALA A 215 27.89 16.08 27.90
CA ALA A 215 28.22 14.97 28.80
C ALA A 215 27.04 13.99 29.00
N GLY A 216 27.21 12.77 28.47
CA GLY A 216 26.16 11.76 28.39
C GLY A 216 25.74 11.11 29.71
N GLY A 217 24.71 10.27 29.61
CA GLY A 217 24.21 9.45 30.70
C GLY A 217 22.76 9.07 30.44
N GLY A 218 22.53 7.83 30.04
CA GLY A 218 21.24 7.33 29.60
C GLY A 218 20.15 7.30 30.67
N ALA A 219 18.92 7.35 30.19
CA ALA A 219 17.70 6.84 30.80
C ALA A 219 16.84 6.43 29.60
N GLY A 220 16.76 5.15 29.27
CA GLY A 220 15.78 4.30 29.91
C GLY A 220 14.50 4.32 29.06
N GLU A 221 14.62 3.83 27.82
CA GLU A 221 13.50 3.52 26.94
C GLU A 221 12.55 2.56 27.68
N ALA A 222 11.55 3.13 28.33
CA ALA A 222 10.34 2.39 28.61
C ALA A 222 9.58 2.32 27.28
N ALA A 223 9.97 1.37 26.44
CA ALA A 223 9.16 0.91 25.32
C ALA A 223 7.92 0.21 25.91
N VAL A 224 6.98 0.98 26.42
CA VAL A 224 5.75 0.47 27.01
C VAL A 224 4.82 0.07 25.87
N GLY A 225 4.77 -1.22 25.57
CA GLY A 225 3.62 -1.81 24.89
C GLY A 225 3.66 -1.94 23.37
N LEU A 226 4.80 -1.71 22.70
CA LEU A 226 4.92 -2.04 21.28
C LEU A 226 5.07 -3.58 21.11
N PRO A 227 4.16 -4.31 20.44
CA PRO A 227 4.21 -5.77 20.29
C PRO A 227 5.47 -6.36 19.64
N TYR A 228 6.43 -5.54 19.18
CA TYR A 228 7.72 -5.96 18.65
C TYR A 228 8.88 -5.05 19.07
N ALA A 229 8.71 -4.22 20.13
CA ALA A 229 9.80 -3.34 20.63
C ALA A 229 11.07 -4.11 21.01
N HIS A 230 10.89 -5.36 21.45
CA HIS A 230 11.97 -6.27 21.82
C HIS A 230 12.38 -7.21 20.68
N ASP A 231 11.85 -7.06 19.47
CA ASP A 231 12.33 -7.84 18.33
C ASP A 231 13.72 -7.30 17.95
N PRO A 232 14.79 -8.07 18.17
CA PRO A 232 16.12 -7.60 17.83
C PRO A 232 16.29 -7.48 16.30
N ASP A 233 15.39 -8.02 15.49
CA ASP A 233 15.38 -7.83 14.03
C ASP A 233 14.69 -6.48 13.62
N ARG A 234 14.38 -5.59 14.58
CA ARG A 234 13.79 -4.25 14.37
C ARG A 234 14.82 -3.30 13.76
N GLU A 235 14.82 -3.16 12.44
CA GLU A 235 15.76 -2.21 11.82
C GLU A 235 15.17 -1.11 10.96
N HIS A 236 13.94 -1.20 10.45
CA HIS A 236 13.28 -0.03 9.81
C HIS A 236 11.77 -0.19 9.77
N PHE A 237 11.07 0.22 10.84
CA PHE A 237 9.71 0.74 10.70
C PHE A 237 9.79 2.21 10.28
N PRO A 238 8.76 2.80 9.65
CA PRO A 238 8.75 4.23 9.39
C PRO A 238 9.15 4.96 10.67
N SER A 239 10.35 5.54 10.64
CA SER A 239 10.84 6.44 11.67
C SER A 239 10.16 7.77 11.38
N GLY A 240 8.90 7.87 11.77
CA GLY A 240 8.07 9.03 11.50
C GLY A 240 6.75 8.88 12.24
N SER A 241 6.20 10.01 12.67
CA SER A 241 4.81 10.10 13.14
C SER A 241 3.88 9.66 12.00
N LEU A 242 2.74 9.05 12.34
CA LEU A 242 1.71 8.81 11.33
C LEU A 242 1.17 10.18 10.91
N GLY A 243 1.27 10.58 9.64
CA GLY A 243 0.68 11.83 9.13
C GLY A 243 -0.85 11.79 9.06
N SER A 244 -1.52 11.64 10.19
CA SER A 244 -2.97 11.43 10.26
C SER A 244 -3.72 12.69 10.68
N LEU A 245 -4.63 13.12 9.80
CA LEU A 245 -5.64 14.13 10.15
C LEU A 245 -6.77 13.56 11.03
N ARG A 246 -6.81 12.25 11.28
CA ARG A 246 -7.90 11.56 11.98
C ARG A 246 -7.70 11.47 13.50
N SER A 247 -6.97 12.40 14.08
CA SER A 247 -6.74 12.49 15.53
C SER A 247 -7.72 13.49 16.17
N PRO A 248 -8.11 13.32 17.46
CA PRO A 248 -8.86 14.33 18.21
C PRO A 248 -8.22 15.73 18.21
N GLU A 249 -6.91 15.81 17.95
CA GLU A 249 -6.17 17.07 17.86
C GLU A 249 -6.43 17.84 16.56
N TYR A 250 -7.03 17.19 15.55
CA TYR A 250 -7.46 17.80 14.29
C TYR A 250 -9.00 17.86 14.25
N PRO A 251 -9.63 18.88 14.87
CA PRO A 251 -11.09 18.96 15.01
C PRO A 251 -11.83 19.11 13.67
N ASP A 252 -11.11 19.51 12.61
CA ASP A 252 -11.67 19.77 11.30
C ASP A 252 -11.77 18.51 10.42
N PHE A 253 -11.38 17.33 10.94
CA PHE A 253 -11.55 16.09 10.19
C PHE A 253 -13.03 15.84 9.87
N PRO A 254 -13.40 15.60 8.59
CA PRO A 254 -14.80 15.65 8.15
C PRO A 254 -15.55 14.32 8.42
N PHE A 255 -15.67 13.93 9.70
CA PHE A 255 -16.25 12.66 10.13
C PHE A 255 -17.67 12.44 9.60
N ASP A 256 -18.54 13.46 9.64
CA ASP A 256 -19.92 13.36 9.17
C ASP A 256 -20.01 13.13 7.65
N ALA A 257 -19.18 13.84 6.87
CA ALA A 257 -19.12 13.67 5.43
C ALA A 257 -18.55 12.30 5.06
N LEU A 258 -17.52 11.83 5.78
CA LEU A 258 -16.95 10.50 5.59
C LEU A 258 -17.98 9.41 5.90
N ALA A 259 -18.65 9.50 7.05
CA ALA A 259 -19.70 8.55 7.44
C ALA A 259 -20.84 8.54 6.42
N GLY A 260 -21.28 9.70 5.96
CA GLY A 260 -22.29 9.83 4.91
C GLY A 260 -21.87 9.22 3.58
N THR A 261 -20.59 9.34 3.20
CA THR A 261 -20.02 8.74 1.97
C THR A 261 -19.95 7.22 2.09
N VAL A 262 -19.40 6.72 3.20
CA VAL A 262 -19.30 5.27 3.48
C VAL A 262 -20.67 4.60 3.54
N GLU A 263 -21.68 5.28 4.10
CA GLU A 263 -23.04 4.75 4.14
C GLU A 263 -23.66 4.62 2.74
N GLN A 264 -23.43 5.59 1.84
CA GLN A 264 -23.89 5.45 0.45
C GLN A 264 -23.22 4.26 -0.25
N ALA A 265 -21.91 4.07 -0.06
CA ALA A 265 -21.20 2.91 -0.59
C ALA A 265 -21.78 1.58 -0.03
N ARG A 266 -22.09 1.52 1.27
CA ARG A 266 -22.76 0.36 1.89
C ARG A 266 -24.13 0.08 1.31
N LEU A 267 -24.95 1.12 1.12
CA LEU A 267 -26.28 0.99 0.52
C LEU A 267 -26.18 0.41 -0.89
N ARG A 268 -25.25 0.93 -1.70
CA ARG A 268 -24.97 0.41 -3.04
C ARG A 268 -24.56 -1.06 -3.03
N CYS A 269 -23.65 -1.46 -2.13
CA CYS A 269 -23.29 -2.86 -1.96
C CYS A 269 -24.48 -3.74 -1.51
N ALA A 270 -25.33 -3.23 -0.61
CA ALA A 270 -26.49 -3.97 -0.11
C ALA A 270 -27.60 -4.14 -1.17
N GLU A 271 -27.69 -3.25 -2.16
CA GLU A 271 -28.62 -3.38 -3.28
C GLU A 271 -28.39 -4.64 -4.10
N THR A 272 -27.14 -5.11 -4.22
CA THR A 272 -26.81 -6.37 -4.92
C THR A 272 -27.55 -7.56 -4.30
N ALA A 273 -27.54 -7.69 -2.97
CA ALA A 273 -28.26 -8.76 -2.26
C ALA A 273 -29.78 -8.69 -2.43
N ARG A 274 -30.32 -7.48 -2.67
CA ARG A 274 -31.77 -7.23 -2.81
C ARG A 274 -32.28 -7.49 -4.22
N GLN A 275 -31.39 -7.73 -5.19
CA GLN A 275 -31.81 -8.05 -6.54
C GLN A 275 -32.65 -9.34 -6.56
N PRO A 276 -33.75 -9.41 -7.34
CA PRO A 276 -34.62 -10.59 -7.37
C PRO A 276 -33.88 -11.88 -7.73
N TRP A 277 -32.87 -11.80 -8.60
CA TRP A 277 -32.04 -12.93 -9.00
C TRP A 277 -31.08 -13.36 -7.88
N ALA A 278 -30.56 -12.43 -7.08
CA ALA A 278 -29.65 -12.71 -5.95
C ALA A 278 -30.40 -13.36 -4.79
N ALA A 279 -31.61 -12.87 -4.52
CA ALA A 279 -32.48 -13.39 -3.46
C ALA A 279 -33.08 -14.78 -3.76
N ALA A 280 -32.94 -15.27 -5.00
CA ALA A 280 -33.45 -16.59 -5.39
C ALA A 280 -32.80 -17.72 -4.57
N GLU A 281 -33.61 -18.66 -4.09
CA GLU A 281 -33.16 -19.78 -3.24
C GLU A 281 -31.98 -20.56 -3.86
N ALA A 282 -32.01 -20.81 -5.17
CA ALA A 282 -30.95 -21.51 -5.87
C ALA A 282 -29.61 -20.75 -5.83
N VAL A 283 -29.64 -19.42 -5.95
CA VAL A 283 -28.44 -18.57 -5.86
C VAL A 283 -27.91 -18.56 -4.44
N ARG A 284 -28.79 -18.37 -3.44
CA ARG A 284 -28.39 -18.40 -2.02
C ARG A 284 -27.79 -19.76 -1.63
N ALA A 285 -28.39 -20.86 -2.08
CA ALA A 285 -27.87 -22.21 -1.82
C ALA A 285 -26.48 -22.42 -2.44
N ALA A 286 -26.30 -22.01 -3.69
CA ALA A 286 -24.99 -22.10 -4.36
C ALA A 286 -23.95 -21.18 -3.70
N ALA A 287 -24.34 -19.98 -3.29
CA ALA A 287 -23.48 -19.02 -2.60
C ALA A 287 -23.03 -19.55 -1.23
N HIS A 288 -23.93 -20.15 -0.45
CA HIS A 288 -23.57 -20.83 0.80
C HIS A 288 -22.71 -22.08 0.57
N ALA A 289 -22.88 -22.80 -0.54
CA ALA A 289 -22.03 -23.94 -0.87
C ALA A 289 -20.60 -23.49 -1.19
N PHE A 290 -20.44 -22.48 -2.06
CA PHE A 290 -19.14 -21.92 -2.40
C PHE A 290 -18.46 -21.22 -1.23
N GLY A 291 -19.20 -20.45 -0.42
CA GLY A 291 -18.64 -19.79 0.77
C GLY A 291 -18.12 -20.77 1.84
N ARG A 292 -18.65 -22.00 1.88
CA ARG A 292 -18.13 -23.08 2.75
C ARG A 292 -16.97 -23.85 2.10
N ASP A 293 -17.01 -24.00 0.79
CA ASP A 293 -16.10 -24.81 0.00
C ASP A 293 -15.70 -24.05 -1.27
N GLY A 294 -14.64 -23.23 -1.15
CA GLY A 294 -14.18 -22.26 -2.15
C GLY A 294 -13.57 -22.87 -3.42
N THR A 295 -14.05 -24.02 -3.89
CA THR A 295 -13.52 -24.71 -5.06
C THR A 295 -14.02 -24.11 -6.37
N ALA A 296 -13.24 -24.30 -7.44
CA ALA A 296 -13.61 -23.85 -8.79
C ALA A 296 -14.95 -24.44 -9.28
N ALA A 297 -15.28 -25.67 -8.89
CA ALA A 297 -16.56 -26.30 -9.22
C ALA A 297 -17.74 -25.59 -8.56
N ARG A 298 -17.66 -25.30 -7.25
CA ARG A 298 -18.69 -24.57 -6.51
C ARG A 298 -18.87 -23.14 -7.02
N ARG A 299 -17.77 -22.48 -7.40
CA ARG A 299 -17.82 -21.17 -8.06
C ARG A 299 -18.58 -21.23 -9.39
N ALA A 300 -18.33 -22.25 -10.21
CA ALA A 300 -19.03 -22.44 -11.49
C ALA A 300 -20.53 -22.70 -11.29
N GLU A 301 -20.90 -23.48 -10.27
CA GLU A 301 -22.30 -23.70 -9.87
C GLU A 301 -22.98 -22.38 -9.48
N LEU A 302 -22.31 -21.55 -8.67
CA LEU A 302 -22.81 -20.22 -8.29
C LEU A 302 -22.99 -19.30 -9.49
N ARG A 303 -21.99 -19.22 -10.38
CA ARG A 303 -22.07 -18.41 -11.61
C ARG A 303 -23.24 -18.85 -12.48
N ALA A 304 -23.42 -20.16 -12.66
CA ALA A 304 -24.54 -20.71 -13.43
C ALA A 304 -25.89 -20.35 -12.79
N ALA A 305 -26.02 -20.53 -11.47
CA ALA A 305 -27.25 -20.20 -10.75
C ALA A 305 -27.62 -18.70 -10.88
N VAL A 306 -26.64 -17.81 -10.78
CA VAL A 306 -26.83 -16.36 -10.92
C VAL A 306 -27.30 -16.01 -12.34
N ARG A 307 -26.64 -16.57 -13.37
CA ARG A 307 -27.02 -16.36 -14.78
C ARG A 307 -28.40 -16.92 -15.11
N ASP A 308 -28.70 -18.13 -14.65
CA ASP A 308 -29.98 -18.81 -14.92
C ASP A 308 -31.17 -18.10 -14.25
N ARG A 309 -30.91 -17.28 -13.22
CA ARG A 309 -31.91 -16.40 -12.58
C ARG A 309 -32.01 -15.02 -13.24
N GLY A 310 -31.32 -14.80 -14.35
CA GLY A 310 -31.46 -13.60 -15.16
C GLY A 310 -30.51 -12.46 -14.79
N CYS A 311 -29.46 -12.71 -14.01
CA CYS A 311 -28.43 -11.71 -13.78
C CYS A 311 -27.66 -11.44 -15.09
N THR A 312 -27.64 -10.18 -15.51
CA THR A 312 -26.87 -9.68 -16.66
C THR A 312 -25.77 -8.69 -16.25
N ASP A 313 -25.60 -8.48 -14.95
CA ASP A 313 -24.58 -7.57 -14.41
C ASP A 313 -23.17 -8.15 -14.65
N ALA A 314 -22.38 -7.44 -15.45
CA ALA A 314 -21.03 -7.86 -15.81
C ALA A 314 -20.09 -7.91 -14.59
N ALA A 315 -20.19 -6.97 -13.64
CA ALA A 315 -19.34 -6.98 -12.44
C ALA A 315 -19.56 -8.25 -11.61
N VAL A 316 -20.82 -8.70 -11.50
CA VAL A 316 -21.19 -9.95 -10.82
C VAL A 316 -20.70 -11.17 -11.59
N LEU A 317 -20.98 -11.25 -12.90
CA LEU A 317 -20.65 -12.41 -13.71
C LEU A 317 -19.14 -12.59 -13.94
N ASP A 318 -18.39 -11.49 -14.00
CA ASP A 318 -16.95 -11.47 -14.16
C ASP A 318 -16.25 -11.81 -12.84
N ALA A 319 -16.75 -11.32 -11.70
CA ALA A 319 -16.21 -11.69 -10.38
C ALA A 319 -16.37 -13.20 -10.06
N LEU A 320 -17.33 -13.87 -10.70
CA LEU A 320 -17.56 -15.31 -10.57
C LEU A 320 -16.93 -16.13 -11.70
N ALA A 321 -16.24 -15.49 -12.65
CA ALA A 321 -15.63 -16.17 -13.77
C ALA A 321 -14.44 -17.06 -13.34
N PRO A 322 -14.11 -18.13 -14.09
CA PRO A 322 -12.98 -19.01 -13.77
C PRO A 322 -11.64 -18.28 -13.53
N GLU A 323 -11.39 -17.25 -14.32
CA GLU A 323 -10.19 -16.41 -14.34
C GLU A 323 -10.11 -15.41 -13.18
N ALA A 324 -11.21 -15.12 -12.50
CA ALA A 324 -11.29 -14.06 -11.49
C ALA A 324 -10.51 -14.35 -10.20
N GLY A 325 -10.08 -15.59 -9.97
CA GLY A 325 -9.51 -16.02 -8.69
C GLY A 325 -10.56 -16.32 -7.61
N THR A 326 -10.12 -16.89 -6.50
CA THR A 326 -11.02 -17.31 -5.41
C THR A 326 -11.42 -16.15 -4.51
N LEU A 327 -10.51 -15.24 -4.17
CA LEU A 327 -10.82 -14.15 -3.24
C LEU A 327 -11.84 -13.17 -3.82
N ARG A 328 -11.67 -12.76 -5.09
CA ARG A 328 -12.68 -11.97 -5.83
C ARG A 328 -14.07 -12.61 -5.82
N ALA A 329 -14.13 -13.92 -6.09
CA ALA A 329 -15.40 -14.65 -6.06
C ALA A 329 -16.00 -14.71 -4.66
N LEU A 330 -15.19 -14.85 -3.61
CA LEU A 330 -15.65 -14.86 -2.22
C LEU A 330 -16.19 -13.48 -1.80
N VAL A 331 -15.52 -12.39 -2.18
CA VAL A 331 -16.04 -11.02 -1.97
C VAL A 331 -17.40 -10.85 -2.64
N MET A 332 -17.54 -11.25 -3.91
CA MET A 332 -18.84 -11.19 -4.60
C MET A 332 -19.87 -12.06 -3.88
N THR A 333 -19.48 -13.23 -3.38
CA THR A 333 -20.38 -14.10 -2.62
C THR A 333 -20.84 -13.47 -1.31
N GLU A 334 -19.98 -12.70 -0.62
CA GLU A 334 -20.39 -11.93 0.56
C GLU A 334 -21.47 -10.89 0.21
N LEU A 335 -21.30 -10.19 -0.92
CA LEU A 335 -22.29 -9.23 -1.43
C LEU A 335 -23.61 -9.91 -1.78
N LEU A 336 -23.58 -11.06 -2.45
CA LEU A 336 -24.78 -11.83 -2.80
C LEU A 336 -25.53 -12.33 -1.56
N LEU A 337 -24.81 -12.70 -0.50
CA LEU A 337 -25.40 -13.18 0.75
C LEU A 337 -25.80 -12.05 1.71
N GLY A 338 -25.33 -10.83 1.48
CA GLY A 338 -25.53 -9.69 2.39
C GLY A 338 -24.90 -9.91 3.77
N VAL A 339 -23.79 -10.65 3.84
CA VAL A 339 -23.06 -10.89 5.10
C VAL A 339 -22.03 -9.78 5.35
N GLU A 340 -21.53 -9.69 6.59
CA GLU A 340 -20.48 -8.72 6.91
C GLU A 340 -19.24 -8.96 6.03
N PRO A 341 -18.63 -7.90 5.46
CA PRO A 341 -17.39 -8.01 4.70
C PRO A 341 -16.27 -8.76 5.44
N GLY A 342 -15.61 -9.67 4.72
CA GLY A 342 -14.48 -10.46 5.20
C GLY A 342 -14.85 -11.74 5.94
N VAL A 343 -16.12 -12.02 6.21
CA VAL A 343 -16.54 -13.28 6.89
C VAL A 343 -16.10 -14.51 6.11
N LEU A 344 -16.35 -14.55 4.79
CA LEU A 344 -15.98 -15.69 3.96
C LEU A 344 -14.47 -15.69 3.66
N LEU A 345 -13.87 -14.51 3.53
CA LEU A 345 -12.43 -14.39 3.32
C LEU A 345 -11.64 -14.94 4.51
N ARG A 346 -12.01 -14.60 5.75
CA ARG A 346 -11.34 -15.12 6.96
C ARG A 346 -11.54 -16.62 7.11
N ALA A 347 -12.73 -17.14 6.78
CA ALA A 347 -12.98 -18.58 6.79
C ALA A 347 -12.12 -19.33 5.78
N HIS A 348 -11.82 -18.72 4.63
CA HIS A 348 -11.01 -19.31 3.57
C HIS A 348 -9.50 -19.19 3.81
N THR A 349 -9.04 -18.01 4.19
CA THR A 349 -7.61 -17.67 4.31
C THR A 349 -7.01 -18.06 5.66
N GLY A 350 -7.86 -18.24 6.68
CA GLY A 350 -7.45 -18.65 8.01
C GLY A 350 -7.03 -17.47 8.89
N PRO A 351 -6.10 -17.67 9.85
CA PRO A 351 -5.67 -16.62 10.75
C PRO A 351 -4.91 -15.51 10.00
N ALA A 352 -4.84 -14.34 10.64
CA ALA A 352 -4.09 -13.21 10.12
C ALA A 352 -2.66 -13.61 9.73
N PRO A 353 -2.19 -13.25 8.52
CA PRO A 353 -0.78 -13.40 8.19
C PRO A 353 0.06 -12.67 9.21
N ARG A 354 1.23 -13.21 9.53
CA ARG A 354 2.21 -12.48 10.35
C ARG A 354 2.67 -11.25 9.57
N PRO A 355 2.92 -10.12 10.25
CA PRO A 355 3.50 -8.97 9.58
C PRO A 355 4.86 -9.32 8.97
N LEU A 356 5.15 -8.80 7.78
CA LEU A 356 6.43 -9.07 7.12
C LEU A 356 7.56 -8.40 7.89
N ARG A 357 8.63 -9.15 8.12
CA ARG A 357 9.88 -8.59 8.64
C ARG A 357 10.63 -7.89 7.52
N SER A 358 11.33 -6.81 7.83
CA SER A 358 12.19 -6.10 6.88
C SER A 358 13.60 -6.06 7.45
N TYR A 359 14.59 -6.43 6.63
CA TYR A 359 15.99 -6.40 7.01
C TYR A 359 16.73 -5.45 6.07
N GLY A 360 17.48 -4.52 6.67
CA GLY A 360 18.43 -3.69 5.94
C GLY A 360 19.65 -4.53 5.58
N ALA A 361 19.97 -4.55 4.29
CA ALA A 361 21.21 -5.13 3.80
C ALA A 361 21.89 -4.17 2.84
N ARG A 362 23.19 -4.35 2.65
CA ARG A 362 23.98 -3.52 1.76
C ARG A 362 24.86 -4.41 0.91
N LEU A 363 24.68 -4.31 -0.40
CA LEU A 363 25.48 -5.00 -1.39
C LEU A 363 26.57 -4.07 -1.89
N VAL A 364 27.82 -4.45 -1.66
CA VAL A 364 29.02 -3.70 -2.01
C VAL A 364 29.72 -4.42 -3.16
N LEU A 365 29.95 -3.70 -4.24
CA LEU A 365 30.72 -4.20 -5.38
C LEU A 365 32.18 -3.74 -5.28
N PRO A 366 33.14 -4.55 -5.76
CA PRO A 366 34.54 -4.15 -5.80
C PRO A 366 34.75 -2.93 -6.70
N ALA A 367 35.56 -1.99 -6.24
CA ALA A 367 36.08 -0.89 -7.03
C ALA A 367 36.74 -1.45 -8.32
N GLN A 368 36.29 -1.05 -9.50
CA GLN A 368 36.94 -1.30 -10.82
C GLN A 368 36.58 -2.54 -11.66
N GLN A 369 35.34 -3.03 -11.71
CA GLN A 369 34.97 -3.83 -12.89
C GLN A 369 34.65 -2.93 -14.09
N ARG A 370 35.67 -2.57 -14.89
CA ARG A 370 35.47 -2.19 -16.29
C ARG A 370 34.88 -3.40 -17.02
N GLY A 371 33.55 -3.42 -17.19
CA GLY A 371 32.83 -4.47 -17.93
C GLY A 371 31.68 -5.15 -17.19
N GLY A 372 31.43 -4.82 -15.91
CA GLY A 372 30.24 -5.28 -15.19
C GLY A 372 28.96 -4.61 -15.70
N PRO A 373 27.76 -5.15 -15.38
CA PRO A 373 26.51 -4.50 -15.72
C PRO A 373 26.43 -3.11 -15.05
N PRO A 374 25.78 -2.11 -15.67
CA PRO A 374 25.48 -0.85 -15.02
C PRO A 374 24.81 -1.07 -13.66
N LEU A 375 25.17 -0.28 -12.65
CA LEU A 375 24.68 -0.45 -11.27
C LEU A 375 23.14 -0.38 -11.20
N ALA A 376 22.51 0.48 -12.01
CA ALA A 376 21.07 0.54 -12.19
C ALA A 376 20.48 -0.77 -12.74
N ALA A 377 21.10 -1.37 -13.76
CA ALA A 377 20.66 -2.65 -14.33
C ALA A 377 20.80 -3.82 -13.34
N LEU A 378 21.82 -3.80 -12.48
CA LEU A 378 21.96 -4.78 -11.40
C LEU A 378 20.85 -4.60 -10.35
N ASN A 379 20.56 -3.36 -9.92
CA ASN A 379 19.46 -3.08 -9.00
C ASN A 379 18.11 -3.51 -9.56
N GLU A 380 17.85 -3.23 -10.83
CA GLU A 380 16.62 -3.65 -11.52
C GLU A 380 16.47 -5.18 -11.54
N ARG A 381 17.56 -5.93 -11.80
CA ARG A 381 17.55 -7.40 -11.73
C ARG A 381 17.33 -7.92 -10.32
N LEU A 382 17.96 -7.30 -9.33
CA LEU A 382 17.74 -7.63 -7.92
C LEU A 382 16.25 -7.44 -7.58
N ARG A 383 15.68 -6.27 -7.91
CA ARG A 383 14.26 -5.94 -7.65
C ARG A 383 13.31 -6.94 -8.31
N ARG A 384 13.58 -7.33 -9.56
CA ARG A 384 12.83 -8.40 -10.25
C ARG A 384 12.93 -9.76 -9.55
N ALA A 385 14.02 -10.04 -8.85
CA ALA A 385 14.19 -11.25 -8.04
C ALA A 385 13.53 -11.16 -6.65
N GLY A 386 12.99 -9.99 -6.27
CA GLY A 386 12.31 -9.77 -4.99
C GLY A 386 13.18 -9.15 -3.89
N SER A 387 14.40 -8.72 -4.21
CA SER A 387 15.33 -8.08 -3.26
C SER A 387 15.85 -6.78 -3.83
N GLY A 388 15.88 -5.65 -3.12
CA GLY A 388 16.37 -4.41 -3.73
C GLY A 388 16.19 -3.19 -2.86
N GLY A 389 16.79 -2.07 -3.27
CA GLY A 389 16.72 -0.80 -2.56
C GLY A 389 15.82 0.20 -3.22
N VAL A 390 15.11 0.97 -2.39
CA VAL A 390 14.28 2.11 -2.81
C VAL A 390 14.60 3.41 -2.06
N THR A 391 15.35 3.33 -0.96
CA THR A 391 15.56 4.48 -0.07
C THR A 391 16.66 5.42 -0.55
N HIS A 392 17.75 4.90 -1.14
CA HIS A 392 18.90 5.75 -1.53
C HIS A 392 19.40 5.53 -2.95
N GLY A 393 18.70 4.69 -3.71
CA GLY A 393 19.14 4.21 -5.02
C GLY A 393 20.51 3.54 -4.99
N PRO A 394 21.00 3.07 -6.14
CA PRO A 394 22.37 2.65 -6.28
C PRO A 394 23.33 3.84 -6.15
N ALA A 395 24.41 3.70 -5.37
CA ALA A 395 25.32 4.80 -5.06
C ALA A 395 26.77 4.46 -5.41
N ARG A 396 27.52 5.49 -5.80
CA ARG A 396 28.97 5.42 -6.04
C ARG A 396 29.67 6.47 -5.19
N TYR A 397 30.58 6.03 -4.34
CA TYR A 397 31.34 6.88 -3.41
C TYR A 397 32.81 6.94 -3.79
N HIS A 398 33.39 8.14 -3.79
CA HIS A 398 34.84 8.31 -3.89
C HIS A 398 35.45 8.11 -2.51
N LEU A 399 36.40 7.19 -2.38
CA LEU A 399 37.10 6.90 -1.14
C LEU A 399 38.35 7.79 -0.99
N PRO A 400 38.79 8.11 0.24
CA PRO A 400 39.97 8.94 0.46
C PRO A 400 41.28 8.42 -0.15
N ASP A 401 41.34 7.11 -0.42
CA ASP A 401 42.49 6.44 -1.05
C ASP A 401 42.49 6.56 -2.59
N GLY A 402 41.54 7.29 -3.17
CA GLY A 402 41.39 7.47 -4.62
C GLY A 402 40.66 6.33 -5.33
N THR A 403 40.15 5.34 -4.59
CA THR A 403 39.30 4.28 -5.13
C THR A 403 37.81 4.65 -5.09
N TRP A 404 36.98 3.84 -5.72
CA TRP A 404 35.53 4.04 -5.77
C TRP A 404 34.82 2.87 -5.14
N ARG A 405 33.81 3.12 -4.32
CA ARG A 405 32.94 2.08 -3.78
C ARG A 405 31.57 2.19 -4.44
N GLU A 406 31.05 1.07 -4.92
CA GLU A 406 29.70 0.98 -5.44
C GLU A 406 28.83 0.18 -4.47
N GLU A 407 27.67 0.72 -4.14
CA GLU A 407 26.78 0.17 -3.14
C GLU A 407 25.35 0.14 -3.68
N ILE A 408 24.62 -0.93 -3.37
CA ILE A 408 23.18 -1.03 -3.51
C ILE A 408 22.63 -1.35 -2.13
N ASP A 409 21.85 -0.43 -1.56
CA ASP A 409 21.05 -0.75 -0.39
C ASP A 409 20.00 -1.80 -0.79
N LEU A 410 19.81 -2.81 0.04
CA LEU A 410 18.87 -3.89 -0.16
C LEU A 410 17.88 -3.90 1.00
N ARG A 411 16.61 -4.06 0.68
CA ARG A 411 15.58 -4.40 1.65
C ARG A 411 15.15 -5.84 1.40
N LEU A 412 15.46 -6.70 2.37
CA LEU A 412 15.10 -8.12 2.34
C LEU A 412 13.81 -8.30 3.15
N LEU A 413 12.83 -8.98 2.57
CA LEU A 413 11.51 -9.16 3.19
C LEU A 413 11.32 -10.58 3.72
N ASP A 414 10.67 -10.68 4.88
CA ASP A 414 10.29 -11.90 5.60
C ASP A 414 11.46 -12.77 6.09
N ASP A 415 12.16 -13.43 5.17
CA ASP A 415 13.35 -14.25 5.44
C ASP A 415 14.56 -13.70 4.69
N TRP A 416 15.44 -13.04 5.45
CA TRP A 416 16.67 -12.48 4.92
C TRP A 416 17.57 -13.53 4.26
N ARG A 417 17.52 -14.81 4.66
CA ARG A 417 18.33 -15.85 4.02
C ARG A 417 17.87 -16.12 2.61
N THR A 418 16.56 -16.22 2.41
CA THR A 418 15.95 -16.34 1.09
C THR A 418 16.32 -15.13 0.23
N GLY A 419 16.25 -13.90 0.77
CA GLY A 419 16.67 -12.69 0.07
C GLY A 419 18.16 -12.69 -0.33
N ILE A 420 19.04 -13.19 0.53
CA ILE A 420 20.47 -13.34 0.21
C ILE A 420 20.70 -14.34 -0.92
N GLU A 421 19.99 -15.46 -0.94
CA GLU A 421 20.13 -16.44 -2.01
C GLU A 421 19.58 -15.92 -3.35
N GLN A 422 18.52 -15.11 -3.32
CA GLN A 422 18.07 -14.35 -4.51
C GLN A 422 19.14 -13.39 -5.01
N ALA A 423 19.72 -12.58 -4.12
CA ALA A 423 20.81 -11.66 -4.48
C ALA A 423 22.04 -12.42 -5.02
N ARG A 424 22.39 -13.56 -4.42
CA ARG A 424 23.47 -14.43 -4.87
C ARG A 424 23.25 -14.95 -6.29
N ALA A 425 22.03 -15.38 -6.61
CA ALA A 425 21.69 -15.86 -7.94
C ALA A 425 21.88 -14.75 -8.99
N VAL A 426 21.38 -13.54 -8.70
CA VAL A 426 21.50 -12.38 -9.60
C VAL A 426 22.96 -11.96 -9.80
N VAL A 427 23.75 -11.87 -8.72
CA VAL A 427 25.18 -11.54 -8.79
C VAL A 427 25.94 -12.54 -9.68
N ARG A 428 25.68 -13.84 -9.51
CA ARG A 428 26.28 -14.90 -10.32
C ARG A 428 25.88 -14.81 -11.80
N GLU A 429 24.60 -14.58 -12.09
CA GLU A 429 24.09 -14.41 -13.46
C GLU A 429 24.71 -13.20 -14.16
N CYS A 430 25.03 -12.16 -13.41
CA CYS A 430 25.73 -10.97 -13.89
C CYS A 430 27.23 -11.17 -14.07
N GLY A 431 27.78 -12.34 -13.68
CA GLY A 431 29.22 -12.63 -13.79
C GLY A 431 30.08 -11.72 -12.90
N THR A 432 29.51 -11.20 -11.82
CA THR A 432 30.21 -10.35 -10.85
C THR A 432 30.25 -11.03 -9.48
N HIS A 433 30.98 -10.44 -8.55
CA HIS A 433 30.99 -10.83 -7.15
C HIS A 433 30.67 -9.61 -6.29
N ALA A 434 30.10 -9.85 -5.12
CA ALA A 434 29.71 -8.78 -4.21
C ALA A 434 29.93 -9.22 -2.76
N GLU A 435 30.05 -8.23 -1.88
CA GLU A 435 29.93 -8.45 -0.45
C GLU A 435 28.55 -7.95 -0.01
N VAL A 436 27.78 -8.78 0.69
CA VAL A 436 26.52 -8.33 1.31
C VAL A 436 26.68 -8.31 2.81
N THR A 437 26.40 -7.15 3.40
CA THR A 437 26.26 -7.00 4.85
C THR A 437 24.79 -6.89 5.21
N VAL A 438 24.27 -7.85 5.96
CA VAL A 438 22.93 -7.83 6.54
C VAL A 438 23.04 -7.34 7.97
N ARG A 439 22.24 -6.33 8.32
CA ARG A 439 22.13 -5.89 9.71
C ARG A 439 20.94 -6.59 10.36
N ARG A 440 21.16 -7.08 11.58
CA ARG A 440 20.21 -7.89 12.34
C ARG A 440 20.62 -7.94 13.81
N ARG A 441 19.74 -7.62 14.76
CA ARG A 441 19.99 -7.77 16.22
C ARG A 441 21.14 -6.91 16.74
N GLY A 442 21.39 -5.76 16.09
CA GLY A 442 22.56 -4.95 16.38
C GLY A 442 23.88 -5.61 15.96
N GLU A 443 23.81 -6.75 15.24
CA GLU A 443 24.95 -7.43 14.65
C GLU A 443 24.94 -7.21 13.13
N ALA A 444 26.14 -7.15 12.54
CA ALA A 444 26.32 -7.12 11.09
C ALA A 444 26.88 -8.47 10.64
N LEU A 445 26.16 -9.16 9.74
CA LEU A 445 26.62 -10.38 9.10
C LEU A 445 27.08 -10.06 7.68
N THR A 446 28.37 -10.22 7.43
CA THR A 446 28.97 -10.01 6.12
C THR A 446 29.17 -11.35 5.40
N LEU A 447 28.69 -11.43 4.15
CA LEU A 447 28.73 -12.62 3.31
C LEU A 447 29.32 -12.27 1.95
N HIS A 448 30.21 -13.13 1.44
CA HIS A 448 30.70 -13.01 0.07
C HIS A 448 29.77 -13.75 -0.91
N LEU A 449 29.34 -13.04 -1.95
CA LEU A 449 28.54 -13.55 -3.04
C LEU A 449 29.46 -13.78 -4.26
N PRO A 450 29.63 -15.05 -4.71
CA PRO A 450 30.56 -15.42 -5.77
C PRO A 450 30.03 -15.10 -7.18
#